data_AF-A0A7X8MZV8-F1
#
_entry.id   AF-A0A7X8MZV8-F1
#
_cell.length_a   1.000
_cell.length_b   1.000
_cell.length_c   1.000
_cell.angle_alpha   90.00
_cell.angle_beta   90.00
_cell.angle_gamma   90.00
#
_symmetry.space_group_name_H-M   'P 1'
#
loop_
_entity.id
_entity.type
_entity.pdbx_description
1 polymer ?
#
loop_
_entity_poly.entity_id
_entity_poly.type
_entity_poly.pdbx_seq_one_letter_code
_entity_poly.pdbx_strand_id
1 'polypeptide(L)'
;MMPSRYSLQKLIDKYPHLYQKGSRHNPNVENKPDAYIVKITLHLKHHPIYGKNRLKITETHYKDGSPKKYRYQWELNPPSLDKSDSHITAWENESHEDDPANQTKSEPHHHHHVPFDRTKRAENWHVRDIEAAIKEIEPFVLKGIAYTK
;
A
#
# COMPACT_ATOMS: atom_id res chain seq x y z
N MET A 1 -14.35 -9.81 -3.02
CA MET A 1 -14.43 -9.70 -4.50
C MET A 1 -13.04 -9.36 -5.00
N MET A 2 -12.42 -10.19 -5.87
CA MET A 2 -11.10 -9.86 -6.45
C MET A 2 -11.10 -8.43 -6.99
N PRO A 3 -9.98 -7.69 -6.89
CA PRO A 3 -9.76 -6.57 -7.78
C PRO A 3 -9.67 -7.13 -9.20
N SER A 4 -10.81 -7.27 -9.87
CA SER A 4 -10.86 -7.53 -11.30
C SER A 4 -9.99 -6.47 -12.01
N ARG A 5 -9.42 -6.81 -13.18
CA ARG A 5 -8.76 -5.78 -14.01
C ARG A 5 -9.67 -4.55 -14.21
N TYR A 6 -10.98 -4.79 -14.26
CA TYR A 6 -12.00 -3.75 -14.35
C TYR A 6 -12.07 -2.83 -13.12
N SER A 7 -11.93 -3.34 -11.89
CA SER A 7 -11.91 -2.50 -10.69
C SER A 7 -10.59 -1.74 -10.53
N LEU A 8 -9.47 -2.31 -10.98
CA LEU A 8 -8.19 -1.58 -11.03
C LEU A 8 -8.25 -0.43 -12.03
N GLN A 9 -8.80 -0.67 -13.23
CA GLN A 9 -8.95 0.40 -14.22
C GLN A 9 -9.84 1.53 -13.71
N LYS A 10 -10.96 1.21 -13.04
CA LYS A 10 -11.81 2.23 -12.38
C LYS A 10 -11.05 3.09 -11.38
N LEU A 11 -10.17 2.49 -10.57
CA LEU A 11 -9.32 3.25 -9.64
C LEU A 11 -8.32 4.14 -10.38
N ILE A 12 -7.76 3.66 -11.49
CA ILE A 12 -6.85 4.44 -12.32
C ILE A 12 -7.58 5.65 -12.94
N ASP A 13 -8.76 5.41 -13.50
CA ASP A 13 -9.58 6.45 -14.16
C ASP A 13 -10.13 7.48 -13.16
N LYS A 14 -10.32 7.09 -11.90
CA LYS A 14 -10.75 7.98 -10.81
C LYS A 14 -9.63 8.90 -10.31
N TYR A 15 -8.38 8.43 -10.34
CA TYR A 15 -7.22 9.18 -9.83
C TYR A 15 -6.12 9.40 -10.88
N PRO A 16 -6.45 9.84 -12.11
CA PRO A 16 -5.48 9.86 -13.21
C PRO A 16 -4.29 10.80 -12.94
N HIS A 17 -4.49 11.82 -12.10
CA HIS A 17 -3.46 12.79 -11.70
C HIS A 17 -2.38 12.24 -10.77
N LEU A 18 -2.57 11.05 -10.20
CA LEU A 18 -1.58 10.42 -9.32
C LEU A 18 -0.55 9.58 -10.07
N TYR A 19 -0.89 9.07 -11.24
CA TYR A 19 -0.08 8.04 -11.91
C TYR A 19 0.90 8.61 -12.91
N GLN A 20 1.99 7.89 -13.13
CA GLN A 20 2.93 8.21 -14.19
C GLN A 20 2.25 8.00 -15.56
N LYS A 21 2.32 9.00 -16.45
CA LYS A 21 1.74 8.87 -17.79
C LYS A 21 2.35 7.67 -18.53
N GLY A 22 1.49 6.80 -19.06
CA GLY A 22 1.89 5.62 -19.84
C GLY A 22 2.39 4.43 -19.01
N SER A 23 2.35 4.48 -17.68
CA SER A 23 2.68 3.30 -16.87
C SER A 23 1.65 2.20 -17.06
N ARG A 24 2.13 0.96 -17.15
CA ARG A 24 1.28 -0.23 -17.17
C ARG A 24 1.08 -0.72 -15.74
N HIS A 25 -0.16 -1.03 -15.38
CA HIS A 25 -0.53 -1.52 -14.06
C HIS A 25 -1.20 -2.88 -14.22
N ASN A 26 -0.39 -3.93 -14.15
CA ASN A 26 -0.88 -5.29 -14.30
C ASN A 26 -1.00 -5.96 -12.93
N PRO A 27 -2.20 -6.42 -12.54
CA PRO A 27 -2.32 -7.27 -11.37
C PRO A 27 -1.65 -8.62 -11.67
N ASN A 28 -0.78 -9.05 -10.77
CA ASN A 28 -0.28 -10.43 -10.70
C ASN A 28 -1.11 -11.18 -9.66
N VAL A 29 -1.60 -12.36 -10.02
CA VAL A 29 -2.39 -13.22 -9.13
C VAL A 29 -1.62 -14.51 -8.90
N GLU A 30 -1.32 -14.79 -7.64
CA GLU A 30 -0.64 -16.01 -7.20
C GLU A 30 -1.65 -16.89 -6.46
N ASN A 31 -1.83 -18.13 -6.94
CA ASN A 31 -2.74 -19.09 -6.30
C ASN A 31 -2.02 -19.86 -5.18
N LYS A 32 -2.68 -19.98 -4.03
CA LYS A 32 -2.29 -20.85 -2.90
C LYS A 32 -3.36 -21.94 -2.70
N PRO A 33 -3.11 -22.99 -1.89
CA PRO A 33 -4.11 -24.04 -1.65
C PRO A 33 -5.43 -23.49 -1.07
N ASP A 34 -5.36 -22.64 -0.05
CA ASP A 34 -6.52 -22.09 0.69
C ASP A 34 -6.87 -20.64 0.32
N ALA A 35 -6.06 -20.01 -0.54
CA ALA A 35 -6.11 -18.58 -0.79
C ALA A 35 -5.65 -18.20 -2.21
N TYR A 36 -5.75 -16.92 -2.55
CA TYR A 36 -5.01 -16.32 -3.64
C TYR A 36 -4.48 -14.95 -3.20
N ILE A 37 -3.37 -14.54 -3.81
CA ILE A 37 -2.69 -13.28 -3.51
C ILE A 37 -2.72 -12.41 -4.76
N VAL A 38 -3.22 -11.19 -4.62
CA VAL A 38 -3.23 -10.16 -5.66
C VAL A 38 -2.11 -9.17 -5.37
N LYS A 39 -1.23 -8.96 -6.34
CA LYS A 39 -0.10 -8.03 -6.26
C LYS A 39 -0.25 -6.98 -7.37
N ILE A 40 -0.31 -5.71 -7.02
CA ILE A 40 -0.41 -4.59 -7.97
C ILE A 40 0.69 -3.58 -7.63
N THR A 41 1.30 -3.01 -8.67
CA THR A 41 2.22 -1.87 -8.52
C THR A 41 1.69 -0.68 -9.30
N LEU A 42 1.36 0.38 -8.58
CA LEU A 42 0.96 1.65 -9.13
C LEU A 42 2.17 2.59 -9.14
N HIS A 43 2.74 2.82 -10.32
CA HIS A 43 3.76 3.84 -10.51
C HIS A 43 3.12 5.22 -10.43
N LEU A 44 3.55 5.98 -9.43
CA LEU A 44 3.03 7.31 -9.16
C LEU A 44 3.87 8.35 -9.92
N LYS A 45 3.33 9.55 -10.07
CA LYS A 45 4.09 10.67 -10.64
C LYS A 45 5.33 10.95 -9.78
N HIS A 46 6.32 11.60 -10.40
CA HIS A 46 7.52 12.02 -9.71
C HIS A 46 7.18 12.91 -8.49
N HIS A 47 7.73 12.56 -7.33
CA HIS A 47 7.58 13.33 -6.10
C HIS A 47 8.79 14.25 -5.92
N PRO A 48 8.62 15.54 -5.61
CA PRO A 48 9.75 16.45 -5.40
C PRO A 48 10.74 16.01 -4.31
N ILE A 49 10.24 15.38 -3.25
CA ILE A 49 11.06 14.95 -2.09
C ILE A 49 11.53 13.49 -2.23
N TYR A 50 10.68 12.62 -2.78
CA TYR A 50 10.91 11.17 -2.79
C TYR A 50 11.33 10.66 -4.17
N GLY A 51 11.47 11.56 -5.14
CA GLY A 51 11.79 11.22 -6.52
C GLY A 51 10.77 10.28 -7.16
N LYS A 52 11.27 9.29 -7.89
CA LYS A 52 10.45 8.20 -8.44
C LYS A 52 9.95 7.32 -7.29
N ASN A 53 8.64 7.07 -7.26
CA ASN A 53 7.98 6.36 -6.18
C ASN A 53 6.81 5.52 -6.72
N ARG A 54 6.26 4.65 -5.87
CA ARG A 54 5.19 3.72 -6.24
C ARG A 54 4.32 3.36 -5.03
N LEU A 55 3.06 3.03 -5.29
CA LEU A 55 2.19 2.36 -4.33
C LEU A 55 2.13 0.87 -4.68
N LYS A 56 2.66 0.02 -3.79
CA LYS A 56 2.54 -1.42 -3.89
C LYS A 56 1.37 -1.91 -3.06
N ILE A 57 0.60 -2.78 -3.68
CA ILE A 57 -0.61 -3.35 -3.13
C ILE A 57 -0.41 -4.86 -3.10
N THR A 58 -0.60 -5.46 -1.94
CA THR A 58 -0.66 -6.90 -1.76
C THR A 58 -1.91 -7.23 -0.97
N GLU A 59 -2.83 -7.98 -1.56
CA GLU A 59 -4.05 -8.44 -0.90
C GLU A 59 -4.12 -9.96 -0.97
N THR A 60 -4.35 -10.60 0.16
CA THR A 60 -4.62 -12.05 0.25
C THR A 60 -6.09 -12.24 0.52
N HIS A 61 -6.71 -13.16 -0.20
CA HIS A 61 -8.10 -13.52 -0.03
C HIS A 61 -8.23 -15.03 0.12
N TYR A 62 -9.23 -15.47 0.86
CA TYR A 62 -9.66 -16.87 0.86
C TYR A 62 -10.22 -17.26 -0.51
N LYS A 63 -10.38 -18.55 -0.79
CA LYS A 63 -10.91 -19.04 -2.08
C LYS A 63 -12.34 -18.56 -2.38
N ASP A 64 -13.14 -18.27 -1.36
CA ASP A 64 -14.47 -17.67 -1.51
C ASP A 64 -14.43 -16.16 -1.88
N GLY A 65 -13.23 -15.56 -1.92
CA GLY A 65 -13.00 -14.17 -2.27
C GLY A 65 -13.15 -13.18 -1.10
N SER A 66 -13.34 -13.66 0.12
CA SER A 66 -13.31 -12.84 1.34
C SER A 66 -11.88 -12.36 1.65
N PRO A 67 -11.71 -11.12 2.16
CA PRO A 67 -10.39 -10.57 2.47
C PRO A 67 -9.76 -11.31 3.67
N LYS A 68 -8.48 -11.68 3.54
CA LYS A 68 -7.69 -12.34 4.59
C LYS A 68 -6.61 -11.40 5.12
N LYS A 69 -5.79 -10.85 4.23
CA LYS A 69 -4.70 -9.91 4.58
C LYS A 69 -4.57 -8.80 3.54
N TYR A 70 -4.09 -7.64 3.94
CA TYR A 70 -3.71 -6.57 3.05
C TYR A 70 -2.43 -5.88 3.51
N ARG A 71 -1.72 -5.32 2.54
CA ARG A 71 -0.54 -4.49 2.71
C ARG A 71 -0.49 -3.47 1.58
N TYR A 72 -0.60 -2.20 1.93
CA TYR A 72 -0.54 -1.06 1.01
C TYR A 72 0.69 -0.21 1.36
N GLN A 73 1.68 -0.18 0.49
CA GLN A 73 2.99 0.43 0.78
C GLN A 73 3.32 1.52 -0.23
N TRP A 74 3.46 2.76 0.25
CA TRP A 74 4.06 3.82 -0.53
C TRP A 74 5.58 3.80 -0.30
N GLU A 75 6.35 3.60 -1.38
CA GLU A 75 7.80 3.42 -1.32
C GLU A 75 8.52 4.05 -2.52
N LEU A 76 9.84 4.22 -2.40
CA LEU A 76 10.74 4.65 -3.46
C LEU A 76 10.78 3.65 -4.64
N ASN A 77 11.13 4.13 -5.84
CA ASN A 77 11.25 3.31 -7.05
C ASN A 77 12.46 3.75 -7.93
N PRO A 78 13.53 2.96 -8.07
CA PRO A 78 13.72 1.62 -7.53
C PRO A 78 13.83 1.64 -6.00
N PRO A 79 13.56 0.52 -5.33
CA PRO A 79 13.85 0.41 -3.91
C PRO A 79 15.37 0.49 -3.69
N SER A 80 15.77 1.06 -2.55
CA SER A 80 17.11 0.92 -1.99
C SER A 80 17.47 -0.57 -1.78
N LEU A 81 18.76 -0.87 -1.68
CA LEU A 81 19.25 -2.20 -1.29
C LEU A 81 18.71 -2.59 0.09
N ASP A 82 18.54 -1.62 0.98
CA ASP A 82 17.79 -1.82 2.21
C ASP A 82 16.31 -1.51 2.00
N LYS A 83 15.46 -2.47 2.40
CA LYS A 83 14.00 -2.34 2.29
C LYS A 83 13.45 -1.30 3.26
N SER A 84 14.10 -1.04 4.39
CA SER A 84 13.71 0.06 5.30
C SER A 84 13.84 1.42 4.62
N ASP A 85 14.93 1.61 3.88
CA ASP A 85 15.28 2.90 3.25
C ASP A 85 14.42 3.23 2.03
N SER A 86 13.59 2.27 1.59
CA SER A 86 12.63 2.48 0.52
C SER A 86 11.26 2.92 1.04
N HIS A 87 10.98 2.69 2.32
CA HIS A 87 9.65 2.90 2.91
C HIS A 87 9.33 4.38 3.08
N ILE A 88 8.12 4.80 2.67
CA ILE A 88 7.59 6.12 3.03
C ILE A 88 6.47 5.93 4.04
N THR A 89 5.48 5.08 3.73
CA THR A 89 4.38 4.75 4.64
C THR A 89 3.71 3.45 4.23
N ALA A 90 3.08 2.75 5.16
CA ALA A 90 2.33 1.54 4.83
C ALA A 90 1.16 1.25 5.77
N TRP A 91 0.08 0.69 5.24
CA TRP A 91 -1.08 0.22 6.00
C TRP A 91 -1.24 -1.28 5.82
N GLU A 92 -1.29 -2.00 6.93
CA GLU A 92 -1.26 -3.47 6.94
C GLU A 92 -2.24 -4.03 7.97
N ASN A 93 -2.54 -5.33 7.89
CA ASN A 93 -3.31 -6.06 8.90
C ASN A 93 -2.67 -7.39 9.34
N GLU A 94 -1.34 -7.45 9.35
CA GLU A 94 -0.62 -8.60 9.88
C GLU A 94 -0.62 -8.54 11.43
N SER A 95 -1.09 -9.60 12.09
CA SER A 95 -1.03 -9.69 13.56
C SER A 95 0.42 -9.83 14.02
N HIS A 96 0.78 -9.09 15.08
CA HIS A 96 2.09 -9.14 15.75
C HIS A 96 1.95 -9.62 17.21
N GLU A 97 1.23 -10.72 17.41
CA GLU A 97 1.01 -11.33 18.74
C GLU A 97 2.32 -11.71 19.46
N ASP A 98 3.36 -12.00 18.71
CA ASP A 98 4.70 -12.37 19.16
C ASP A 98 5.59 -11.18 19.57
N ASP A 99 5.16 -9.94 19.26
CA ASP A 99 5.87 -8.72 19.64
C ASP A 99 4.92 -7.69 20.31
N PRO A 100 4.51 -7.94 21.57
CA PRO A 100 3.55 -7.08 22.28
C PRO A 100 4.03 -5.64 22.46
N ALA A 101 5.34 -5.40 22.50
CA ALA A 101 5.93 -4.08 22.71
C ALA A 101 5.66 -3.12 21.54
N ASN A 102 5.41 -3.66 20.35
CA ASN A 102 5.16 -2.90 19.14
C ASN A 102 3.71 -3.04 18.64
N GLN A 103 2.78 -3.47 19.48
CA GLN A 103 1.36 -3.54 19.13
C GLN A 103 0.67 -2.17 19.23
N THR A 104 -0.28 -1.96 18.33
CA THR A 104 -1.24 -0.85 18.38
C THR A 104 -2.58 -1.30 18.98
N LYS A 105 -3.45 -0.38 19.37
CA LYS A 105 -4.80 -0.75 19.86
C LYS A 105 -5.70 -1.27 18.74
N SER A 106 -5.40 -0.90 17.49
CA SER A 106 -6.14 -1.31 16.31
C SER A 106 -5.63 -2.63 15.70
N GLU A 107 -4.72 -3.35 16.35
CA GLU A 107 -4.24 -4.65 15.87
C GLU A 107 -5.42 -5.58 15.47
N PRO A 108 -5.29 -6.35 14.38
CA PRO A 108 -4.06 -6.55 13.60
C PRO A 108 -3.74 -5.38 12.67
N HIS A 109 -4.60 -4.37 12.62
CA HIS A 109 -4.49 -3.27 11.69
C HIS A 109 -3.59 -2.16 12.23
N HIS A 110 -2.56 -1.81 11.48
CA HIS A 110 -1.63 -0.75 11.89
C HIS A 110 -1.14 0.05 10.68
N HIS A 111 -0.51 1.17 10.99
CA HIS A 111 0.05 2.12 10.03
C HIS A 111 1.52 2.36 10.37
N HIS A 112 2.40 2.06 9.43
CA HIS A 112 3.82 2.43 9.49
C HIS A 112 3.99 3.88 9.03
N HIS A 113 3.90 4.81 9.96
CA HIS A 113 3.66 6.23 9.68
C HIS A 113 4.94 7.05 9.46
N VAL A 114 6.10 6.55 9.90
CA VAL A 114 7.36 7.28 9.78
C VAL A 114 8.09 6.85 8.51
N PRO A 115 8.38 7.80 7.58
CA PRO A 115 9.22 7.51 6.43
C PRO A 115 10.58 6.98 6.85
N PHE A 116 11.06 5.96 6.13
CA PHE A 116 12.33 5.27 6.34
C PHE A 116 12.48 4.56 7.70
N ASP A 117 11.44 4.53 8.53
CA ASP A 117 11.40 3.76 9.76
C ASP A 117 10.12 2.92 9.85
N ARG A 118 10.23 1.67 9.36
CA ARG A 118 9.13 0.71 9.40
C ARG A 118 8.82 0.20 10.81
N THR A 119 9.67 0.46 11.80
CA THR A 119 9.42 -0.02 13.18
C THR A 119 8.35 0.82 13.88
N LYS A 120 8.18 2.08 13.45
CA LYS A 120 7.20 3.00 14.04
C LYS A 120 5.80 2.72 13.53
N ARG A 121 4.97 2.18 14.41
CA ARG A 121 3.56 1.86 14.15
C ARG A 121 2.66 2.89 14.83
N ALA A 122 1.54 3.17 14.18
CA ALA A 122 0.45 3.99 14.69
C ALA A 122 -0.88 3.29 14.41
N GLU A 123 -1.91 3.75 15.11
CA GLU A 123 -3.27 3.26 14.96
C GLU A 123 -3.76 3.39 13.52
N ASN A 124 -4.42 2.35 13.02
CA ASN A 124 -5.06 2.35 11.72
C ASN A 124 -6.49 1.84 11.85
N TRP A 125 -7.44 2.73 12.10
CA TRP A 125 -8.86 2.39 12.19
C TRP A 125 -9.58 2.43 10.83
N HIS A 126 -9.01 3.11 9.83
CA HIS A 126 -9.77 3.58 8.68
C HIS A 126 -9.25 3.11 7.31
N VAL A 127 -7.97 2.72 7.19
CA VAL A 127 -7.42 2.24 5.93
C VAL A 127 -7.54 0.71 5.88
N ARG A 128 -8.50 0.26 5.09
CA ARG A 128 -8.88 -1.16 4.93
C ARG A 128 -8.91 -1.64 3.48
N ASP A 129 -8.79 -0.71 2.53
CA ASP A 129 -8.80 -0.99 1.10
C ASP A 129 -7.82 -0.07 0.34
N ILE A 130 -7.58 -0.41 -0.93
CA ILE A 130 -6.67 0.31 -1.82
C ILE A 130 -7.10 1.76 -2.02
N GLU A 131 -8.41 2.04 -2.11
CA GLU A 131 -8.91 3.40 -2.36
C GLU A 131 -8.65 4.30 -1.16
N ALA A 132 -8.86 3.79 0.06
CA ALA A 132 -8.53 4.48 1.29
C ALA A 132 -7.03 4.80 1.37
N ALA A 133 -6.16 3.84 1.02
CA ALA A 133 -4.72 4.08 0.97
C ALA A 133 -4.33 5.14 -0.07
N ILE A 134 -4.97 5.14 -1.24
CA ILE A 134 -4.79 6.16 -2.27
C ILE A 134 -5.16 7.54 -1.74
N LYS A 135 -6.33 7.68 -1.09
CA LYS A 135 -6.79 8.95 -0.49
C LYS A 135 -5.83 9.48 0.56
N GLU A 136 -5.21 8.59 1.33
CA GLU A 136 -4.23 8.99 2.35
C GLU A 136 -2.97 9.60 1.75
N ILE A 137 -2.44 9.03 0.64
CA ILE A 137 -1.20 9.53 0.01
C ILE A 137 -1.44 10.64 -1.02
N GLU A 138 -2.64 10.70 -1.60
CA GLU A 138 -3.02 11.64 -2.65
C GLU A 138 -2.59 13.09 -2.37
N PRO A 139 -2.89 13.71 -1.20
CA PRO A 139 -2.51 15.11 -0.96
C PRO A 139 -0.99 15.31 -0.95
N PHE A 140 -0.22 14.34 -0.46
CA PHE A 140 1.24 14.40 -0.41
C PHE A 140 1.83 14.29 -1.80
N VAL A 141 1.36 13.30 -2.57
CA VAL A 141 1.77 13.10 -3.96
C VAL A 141 1.41 14.32 -4.81
N LEU A 142 0.20 14.87 -4.64
CA LEU A 142 -0.27 16.00 -5.43
C LEU A 142 0.52 17.28 -5.16
N LYS A 143 0.65 17.64 -3.88
CA LYS A 143 1.31 18.87 -3.45
C LYS A 143 2.83 18.75 -3.43
N GLY A 144 3.37 17.53 -3.50
CA GLY A 144 4.80 17.27 -3.47
C GLY A 144 5.45 17.56 -2.12
N ILE A 145 4.70 17.37 -1.03
CA ILE A 145 5.12 17.64 0.35
C ILE A 145 5.49 16.36 1.08
N ALA A 146 6.29 16.47 2.15
CA ALA A 146 6.72 15.31 2.92
C ALA A 146 5.52 14.62 3.59
N TYR A 147 5.58 13.30 3.71
CA TYR A 147 4.62 12.55 4.48
C TYR A 147 4.80 12.84 5.98
N THR A 148 3.73 13.28 6.64
CA THR A 148 3.73 13.73 8.03
C THR A 148 2.50 13.26 8.82
N LYS A 149 1.79 12.26 8.29
CA LYS A 149 0.62 11.66 8.95
C LYS A 149 1.04 10.44 9.74
#